data_AF-A0A972YEG2-F1
#
_entry.id   AF-A0A972YEG2-F1
#
_cell.length_a   1.000
_cell.length_b   1.000
_cell.length_c   1.000
_cell.angle_alpha   90.00
_cell.angle_beta   90.00
_cell.angle_gamma   90.00
#
_symmetry.space_group_name_H-M   'P 1'
#
loop_
_entity.id
_entity.type
_entity.pdbx_description
1 polymer ?
#
loop_
_entity_poly.entity_id
_entity_poly.type
_entity_poly.pdbx_seq_one_letter_code
_entity_poly.pdbx_strand_id
1 'polypeptide(L)'
;LYGLIGAKIGVSLIDVVLDLQVQAMIENWPEVAHHSAHRLRTESASRGGDERLDAAVDALSRAPLPHGARTGPVIPTIYRTGDLRLSLFTTIAQFGTPEDLALDDLKIELFFPSDKETETTLRALASAP
;
A
#
# COMPACT_ATOMS: atom_id res chain seq x y z
N LEU A 1 11.78 -2.08 -1.71
CA LEU A 1 10.73 -1.27 -2.36
C LEU A 1 10.63 0.11 -1.72
N TYR A 2 10.23 0.23 -0.45
CA TYR A 2 10.07 1.54 0.20
C TYR A 2 11.35 2.38 0.34
N GLY A 3 12.52 1.74 0.45
CA GLY A 3 13.81 2.44 0.40
C GLY A 3 14.10 3.10 -0.96
N LEU A 4 13.51 2.60 -2.06
CA LEU A 4 13.62 3.22 -3.40
C LEU A 4 12.75 4.48 -3.53
N ILE A 5 11.77 4.66 -2.63
CA ILE A 5 10.93 5.85 -2.53
C ILE A 5 11.26 6.72 -1.31
N GLY A 6 12.46 6.54 -0.74
CA GLY A 6 13.00 7.40 0.31
C GLY A 6 12.44 7.16 1.72
N ALA A 7 11.67 6.09 1.94
CA ALA A 7 11.15 5.77 3.27
C ALA A 7 12.29 5.40 4.23
N LYS A 8 12.22 5.94 5.46
CA LYS A 8 13.17 5.70 6.55
C LYS A 8 12.42 5.18 7.77
N ILE A 9 13.14 4.59 8.72
CA ILE A 9 12.55 4.21 10.02
C ILE A 9 11.94 5.46 10.67
N GLY A 10 10.72 5.31 11.20
CA GLY A 10 9.96 6.40 11.82
C GLY A 10 9.07 7.20 10.85
N VAL A 11 9.08 6.89 9.55
CA VAL A 11 8.17 7.51 8.58
C VAL A 11 6.80 6.83 8.63
N SER A 12 5.75 7.64 8.63
CA SER A 12 4.36 7.17 8.49
C SER A 12 4.08 6.71 7.07
N LEU A 13 3.52 5.50 6.92
CA LEU A 13 3.10 4.99 5.62
C LEU A 13 2.01 5.86 4.97
N ILE A 14 1.17 6.51 5.78
CA ILE A 14 0.15 7.43 5.26
C ILE A 14 0.81 8.61 4.55
N ASP A 15 1.86 9.19 5.14
CA ASP A 15 2.57 10.32 4.54
C ASP A 15 3.27 9.90 3.24
N VAL A 16 3.85 8.70 3.21
CA VAL A 16 4.46 8.14 2.00
C VAL A 16 3.44 7.96 0.89
N VAL A 17 2.25 7.41 1.18
CA VAL A 17 1.21 7.18 0.17
C VAL A 17 0.58 8.49 -0.33
N LEU A 18 0.53 9.52 0.52
CA LEU A 18 -0.01 10.83 0.16
C LEU A 18 1.00 11.70 -0.62
N ASP A 19 2.27 11.31 -0.68
CA ASP A 19 3.29 12.00 -1.46
C ASP A 19 3.04 11.86 -2.98
N LEU A 20 2.97 13.00 -3.68
CA LEU A 20 2.64 13.02 -5.11
C LEU A 20 3.69 12.34 -6.00
N GLN A 21 4.97 12.32 -5.59
CA GLN A 21 6.01 11.58 -6.33
C GLN A 21 5.80 10.08 -6.21
N VAL A 22 5.41 9.60 -5.01
CA VAL A 22 5.06 8.19 -4.81
C VAL A 22 3.83 7.82 -5.63
N GLN A 23 2.81 8.67 -5.65
CA GLN A 23 1.61 8.45 -6.47
C GLN A 23 1.93 8.38 -7.97
N ALA A 24 2.81 9.25 -8.45
CA ALA A 24 3.24 9.27 -9.85
C ALA A 24 4.00 8.01 -10.28
N MET A 25 4.58 7.28 -9.33
CA MET A 25 5.22 5.98 -9.58
C MET A 25 4.23 4.82 -9.67
N ILE A 26 2.94 5.02 -9.40
CA ILE A 26 1.92 3.97 -9.41
C ILE A 26 1.09 4.10 -10.70
N GLU A 27 1.30 3.15 -11.62
CA GLU A 27 0.64 3.13 -12.94
C GLU A 27 -0.89 3.06 -12.83
N ASN A 28 -1.40 2.33 -11.85
CA ASN A 28 -2.83 2.17 -11.57
C ASN A 28 -3.27 2.93 -10.30
N TRP A 29 -2.78 4.17 -10.14
CA TRP A 29 -3.06 4.99 -8.95
C TRP A 29 -4.54 5.14 -8.62
N PRO A 30 -5.47 5.41 -9.57
CA PRO A 30 -6.90 5.47 -9.28
C PRO A 30 -7.42 4.26 -8.51
N GLU A 31 -7.11 3.05 -8.97
CA GLU A 31 -7.52 1.80 -8.32
C GLU A 31 -6.91 1.67 -6.92
N VAL A 32 -5.62 1.94 -6.80
CA VAL A 32 -4.87 1.79 -5.55
C VAL A 32 -5.35 2.78 -4.49
N ALA A 33 -5.58 4.04 -4.87
CA ALA A 33 -6.07 5.08 -3.97
C ALA A 33 -7.45 4.74 -3.42
N HIS A 34 -8.39 4.33 -4.28
CA HIS A 34 -9.75 3.97 -3.86
C HIS A 34 -9.78 2.71 -2.99
N HIS A 35 -8.98 1.69 -3.33
CA HIS A 35 -8.84 0.49 -2.52
C HIS A 35 -8.24 0.81 -1.13
N SER A 36 -7.20 1.65 -1.09
CA SER A 36 -6.56 2.10 0.15
C SER A 36 -7.53 2.91 1.01
N ALA A 37 -8.29 3.83 0.43
CA ALA A 37 -9.33 4.59 1.12
C ALA A 37 -10.39 3.66 1.72
N HIS A 38 -10.84 2.64 0.97
CA HIS A 38 -11.80 1.66 1.51
C HIS A 38 -11.23 0.89 2.71
N ARG A 39 -9.99 0.43 2.63
CA ARG A 39 -9.31 -0.26 3.74
C ARG A 39 -9.18 0.64 4.97
N LEU A 40 -8.75 1.89 4.78
CA LEU A 40 -8.55 2.84 5.88
C LEU A 40 -9.86 3.23 6.57
N ARG A 41 -10.98 3.32 5.83
CA ARG A 41 -12.33 3.51 6.44
C ARG A 41 -12.68 2.37 7.38
N THR A 42 -12.47 1.12 6.95
CA THR A 42 -12.73 -0.06 7.80
C THR A 42 -11.85 -0.05 9.05
N GLU A 43 -10.57 0.33 8.91
CA GLU A 43 -9.64 0.43 10.03
C GLU A 43 -10.05 1.55 11.02
N SER A 44 -10.39 2.74 10.52
CA SER A 44 -10.92 3.86 11.33
C SER A 44 -12.18 3.45 12.11
N ALA A 45 -13.16 2.85 11.42
CA ALA A 45 -14.40 2.40 12.03
C ALA A 45 -14.18 1.36 13.13
N SER A 46 -13.23 0.42 12.95
CA SER A 46 -12.90 -0.59 13.96
C SER A 46 -12.34 0.00 15.26
N ARG A 47 -11.80 1.22 15.20
CA ARG A 47 -11.26 1.97 16.35
C ARG A 47 -12.26 2.96 16.95
N GLY A 48 -13.50 3.01 16.44
CA GLY A 48 -14.50 4.00 16.83
C GLY A 48 -14.32 5.37 16.17
N GLY A 49 -13.49 5.47 15.13
CA GLY A 49 -13.13 6.70 14.43
C GLY A 49 -11.69 7.13 14.73
N ASP A 50 -10.96 7.53 13.68
CA ASP A 50 -9.59 8.02 13.75
C ASP A 50 -9.41 9.19 12.76
N GLU A 51 -9.25 10.41 13.29
CA GLU A 51 -9.16 11.64 12.49
C GLU A 51 -8.01 11.58 11.46
N ARG A 52 -6.90 10.91 11.80
CA ARG A 52 -5.74 10.82 10.91
C ARG A 52 -6.01 9.88 9.75
N LEU A 53 -6.68 8.77 10.00
CA LEU A 53 -7.12 7.84 8.97
C LEU A 53 -8.21 8.46 8.10
N ASP A 54 -9.17 9.16 8.70
CA ASP A 54 -10.27 9.81 8.00
C ASP A 54 -9.75 10.92 7.06
N ALA A 55 -8.81 11.74 7.51
CA ALA A 55 -8.16 12.73 6.64
C ALA A 55 -7.40 12.10 5.46
N ALA A 56 -6.78 10.93 5.68
CA ALA A 56 -6.13 10.17 4.60
C ALA A 56 -7.16 9.58 3.62
N VAL A 57 -8.28 9.07 4.12
CA VAL A 57 -9.41 8.59 3.29
C VAL A 57 -9.90 9.71 2.38
N ASP A 58 -10.11 10.91 2.93
CA ASP A 58 -10.56 12.06 2.15
C ASP A 58 -9.56 12.44 1.07
N ALA A 59 -8.27 12.42 1.40
CA ALA A 59 -7.21 12.73 0.45
C ALA A 59 -7.12 11.70 -0.69
N LEU A 60 -7.19 10.40 -0.37
CA LEU A 60 -7.14 9.32 -1.35
C LEU A 60 -8.39 9.27 -2.23
N SER A 61 -9.55 9.62 -1.67
CA SER A 61 -10.82 9.64 -2.41
C SER A 61 -10.90 10.79 -3.43
N ARG A 62 -9.93 11.71 -3.46
CA ARG A 62 -9.79 12.74 -4.51
C ARG A 62 -9.12 12.24 -5.79
N ALA A 63 -8.54 11.03 -5.79
CA ALA A 63 -8.02 10.43 -7.02
C ALA A 63 -9.13 10.31 -8.08
N PRO A 64 -8.81 10.34 -9.38
CA PRO A 64 -9.79 10.06 -10.43
C PRO A 64 -10.49 8.72 -10.18
N LEU A 65 -11.76 8.62 -10.58
CA LEU A 65 -12.46 7.34 -10.49
C LEU A 65 -11.73 6.28 -11.35
N PRO A 66 -11.59 5.04 -10.87
CA PRO A 66 -10.96 3.98 -11.64
C PRO A 66 -11.72 3.70 -12.94
N HIS A 67 -11.00 3.45 -14.02
CA HIS A 67 -11.60 3.10 -15.30
C HIS A 67 -11.87 1.59 -15.35
N GLY A 68 -13.15 1.21 -15.26
CA GLY A 68 -13.58 -0.19 -15.26
C GLY A 68 -13.45 -0.89 -13.91
N ALA A 69 -14.22 -1.95 -13.72
CA ALA A 69 -14.16 -2.76 -12.50
C ALA A 69 -13.06 -3.81 -12.65
N ARG A 70 -11.90 -3.62 -11.99
CA ARG A 70 -11.01 -4.75 -11.70
C ARG A 70 -11.70 -5.62 -10.66
N THR A 71 -12.40 -6.65 -11.12
CA THR A 71 -13.12 -7.61 -10.26
C THR A 71 -12.15 -8.72 -9.83
N GLY A 72 -11.38 -8.48 -8.79
CA GLY A 72 -10.53 -9.48 -8.15
C GLY A 72 -10.52 -9.25 -6.63
N PRO A 73 -10.29 -10.29 -5.80
CA PRO A 73 -10.26 -10.14 -4.34
C PRO A 73 -9.10 -9.25 -3.86
N VAL A 74 -8.13 -8.97 -4.74
CA VAL A 74 -6.99 -8.09 -4.47
C VAL A 74 -6.75 -7.20 -5.68
N ILE A 75 -6.39 -5.94 -5.43
CA ILE A 75 -5.92 -5.00 -6.44
C ILE A 75 -4.39 -4.93 -6.37
N PRO A 76 -3.64 -5.49 -7.33
CA PRO A 76 -2.20 -5.32 -7.38
C PRO A 76 -1.84 -3.84 -7.53
N THR A 77 -0.81 -3.38 -6.83
CA THR A 77 -0.18 -2.09 -7.05
C THR A 77 0.92 -2.25 -8.09
N ILE A 78 0.83 -1.50 -9.18
CA ILE A 78 1.78 -1.54 -10.30
C ILE A 78 2.73 -0.37 -10.15
N TYR A 79 3.94 -0.64 -9.67
CA TYR A 79 5.01 0.34 -9.53
C TYR A 79 5.80 0.45 -10.83
N ARG A 80 6.10 1.68 -11.26
CA ARG A 80 6.91 1.97 -12.44
C ARG A 80 7.96 3.03 -12.11
N THR A 81 9.23 2.72 -12.35
CA THR A 81 10.35 3.66 -12.20
C THR A 81 11.44 3.36 -13.23
N GLY A 82 11.73 4.31 -14.11
CA GLY A 82 12.57 4.04 -15.29
C GLY A 82 12.05 2.83 -16.08
N ASP A 83 12.92 1.86 -16.34
CA ASP A 83 12.59 0.61 -17.04
C ASP A 83 12.01 -0.47 -16.10
N LEU A 84 12.02 -0.23 -14.78
CA LEU A 84 11.50 -1.18 -13.81
C LEU A 84 9.97 -1.07 -13.69
N ARG A 85 9.28 -2.19 -13.92
CA ARG A 85 7.85 -2.34 -13.68
C ARG A 85 7.60 -3.54 -12.76
N LEU A 86 6.93 -3.32 -11.63
CA LEU A 86 6.62 -4.36 -10.65
C LEU A 86 5.11 -4.35 -10.34
N SER A 87 4.43 -5.46 -10.61
CA SER A 87 3.04 -5.68 -10.25
C SER A 87 2.98 -6.50 -8.96
N LEU A 88 2.61 -5.88 -7.85
CA LEU A 88 2.67 -6.48 -6.52
C LEU A 88 1.31 -6.52 -5.85
N PHE A 89 0.95 -7.64 -5.25
CA PHE A 89 -0.15 -7.70 -4.29
C PHE A 89 0.42 -7.83 -2.88
N THR A 90 -0.34 -7.36 -1.88
CA THR A 90 0.15 -7.36 -0.49
C THR A 90 -0.74 -8.14 0.45
N THR A 91 -0.12 -8.69 1.48
CA THR A 91 -0.79 -9.30 2.63
C THR A 91 -0.29 -8.59 3.88
N ILE A 92 -1.22 -8.23 4.77
CA ILE A 92 -0.88 -7.64 6.08
C ILE A 92 -1.13 -8.69 7.15
N ALA A 93 -0.06 -9.10 7.84
CA ALA A 93 -0.13 -9.90 9.05
C ALA A 93 -0.16 -8.97 10.27
N GLN A 94 -1.19 -9.08 11.10
CA GLN A 94 -1.33 -8.30 12.33
C GLN A 94 -1.09 -9.18 13.55
N PHE A 95 -0.25 -8.71 14.46
CA PHE A 95 0.09 -9.37 15.72
C PHE A 95 -0.50 -8.55 16.86
N GLY A 96 -1.37 -9.18 17.66
CA GLY A 96 -1.97 -8.57 18.84
C GLY A 96 -2.25 -9.62 19.92
N THR A 97 -2.33 -9.18 21.17
CA THR A 97 -2.77 -9.99 22.32
C THR A 97 -4.12 -9.47 22.83
N PRO A 98 -5.07 -10.34 23.23
CA PRO A 98 -6.38 -9.90 23.72
C PRO A 98 -6.34 -9.04 24.99
N GLU A 99 -5.25 -9.11 25.76
CA GLU A 99 -5.13 -8.50 27.09
C GLU A 99 -4.55 -7.07 27.07
N ASP A 100 -3.96 -6.63 25.96
CA ASP A 100 -3.37 -5.30 25.85
C ASP A 100 -4.20 -4.38 24.95
N LEU A 101 -5.16 -3.69 25.58
CA LEU A 101 -5.96 -2.61 24.97
C LEU A 101 -5.13 -1.36 24.56
N ALA A 102 -3.82 -1.34 24.84
CA ALA A 102 -2.96 -0.16 24.67
C ALA A 102 -1.65 -0.43 23.89
N LEU A 103 -1.39 -1.65 23.42
CA LEU A 103 -0.16 -1.94 22.67
C LEU A 103 -0.36 -1.75 21.17
N ASP A 104 0.63 -1.09 20.57
CA ASP A 104 0.78 -0.93 19.12
C ASP A 104 0.61 -2.30 18.43
N ASP A 105 -0.50 -2.47 17.72
CA ASP A 105 -0.74 -3.60 16.82
C ASP A 105 0.40 -3.64 15.79
N LEU A 106 1.39 -4.51 16.01
CA LEU A 106 2.46 -4.70 15.06
C LEU A 106 1.87 -5.30 13.78
N LYS A 107 2.00 -4.59 12.68
CA LYS A 107 1.57 -5.04 11.36
C LYS A 107 2.78 -5.23 10.46
N ILE A 108 2.88 -6.40 9.84
CA ILE A 108 3.89 -6.72 8.82
C ILE A 108 3.18 -6.78 7.48
N GLU A 109 3.56 -5.89 6.56
CA GLU A 109 3.10 -5.95 5.18
C GLU A 109 4.11 -6.70 4.30
N LEU A 110 3.63 -7.73 3.61
CA LEU A 110 4.39 -8.60 2.72
C LEU A 110 3.99 -8.32 1.27
N PHE A 111 4.97 -8.20 0.38
CA PHE A 111 4.77 -7.89 -1.03
C PHE A 111 5.10 -9.11 -1.88
N PHE A 112 4.15 -9.54 -2.71
CA PHE A 112 4.26 -10.71 -3.55
C PHE A 112 4.10 -10.35 -5.03
N PRO A 113 4.86 -10.98 -5.94
CA PRO A 113 4.70 -10.76 -7.37
C PRO A 113 3.32 -11.23 -7.85
N SER A 114 2.62 -10.38 -8.58
CA SER A 114 1.34 -10.72 -9.23
C SER A 114 1.52 -11.31 -10.63
N ASP A 115 2.74 -11.31 -11.18
CA ASP A 115 3.08 -11.90 -12.47
C ASP A 115 4.52 -12.45 -12.50
N LYS A 116 4.83 -13.26 -13.53
CA LYS A 116 6.14 -13.92 -13.68
C LYS A 116 7.29 -12.95 -13.93
N GLU A 117 7.01 -11.83 -14.57
CA GLU A 117 8.02 -10.81 -14.88
C GLU A 117 8.49 -10.12 -13.60
N THR A 118 7.54 -9.74 -12.75
CA THR A 118 7.79 -9.19 -11.41
C THR A 118 8.55 -10.21 -10.56
N GLU A 119 8.15 -11.49 -10.57
CA GLU A 119 8.87 -12.54 -9.83
C GLU A 119 10.33 -12.65 -10.26
N THR A 120 10.58 -12.73 -11.57
CA THR A 120 11.93 -12.84 -12.13
C THR A 120 12.79 -11.65 -11.71
N THR A 121 12.22 -10.45 -11.78
CA THR A 121 12.89 -9.21 -11.39
C THR A 121 13.23 -9.17 -9.91
N LEU A 122 12.29 -9.54 -9.03
CA LEU A 122 12.53 -9.60 -7.59
C LEU A 122 13.61 -10.63 -7.23
N ARG A 123 13.63 -11.80 -7.88
CA ARG A 123 14.69 -12.80 -7.69
C ARG A 123 16.06 -12.30 -8.12
N ALA A 124 16.14 -11.60 -9.25
CA ALA A 124 17.39 -10.99 -9.70
C ALA A 124 17.90 -9.92 -8.72
N LEU A 125 17.01 -9.04 -8.22
CA LEU A 125 17.34 -8.03 -7.22
C LEU A 125 17.82 -8.65 -5.89
N ALA A 126 17.21 -9.75 -5.45
CA ALA A 126 17.60 -10.44 -4.23
C ALA A 126 18.93 -11.19 -4.35
N SER A 127 19.36 -11.51 -5.57
CA SER A 127 20.62 -12.20 -5.86
C SER A 127 21.76 -11.22 -6.18
N ALA A 128 21.46 -9.93 -6.31
CA ALA A 128 22.46 -8.89 -6.51
C ALA A 128 23.23 -8.67 -5.19
N PRO A 129 24.57 -8.63 -5.22
CA PRO A 129 25.41 -8.44 -4.03
C PRO A 129 25.28 -7.05 -3.41
#